data_AF-K1TSW7-F1
#
_entry.id   AF-K1TSW7-F1
#
_cell.length_a   1.000
_cell.length_b   1.000
_cell.length_c   1.000
_cell.angle_alpha   90.00
_cell.angle_beta   90.00
_cell.angle_gamma   90.00
#
_symmetry.space_group_name_H-M   'P 1'
#
loop_
_entity.id
_entity.type
_entity.pdbx_description
1 polymer ?
#
loop_
_entity_poly.entity_id
_entity_poly.type
_entity_poly.pdbx_seq_one_letter_code
_entity_poly.pdbx_strand_id
1 'polypeptide(L)'
;MNYKIILASNSPRRKELLAGLDIPFEVKVISGIDESYPADLDAYQVAEFICKKKAEAYRPLLNGNNSVEELDESETLILTADTVVIAPTAGEQNDLEGKGVILGKP
;
A
#
# COMPACT_ATOMS: atom_id res chain seq x y z
N MET A 1 10.66 12.71 17.47
CA MET A 1 9.26 12.21 17.53
C MET A 1 9.33 10.71 17.38
N ASN A 2 8.75 9.96 18.31
CA ASN A 2 8.66 8.50 18.24
C ASN A 2 7.24 8.17 17.77
N TYR A 3 7.09 7.78 16.50
CA TYR A 3 5.80 7.33 15.99
C TYR A 3 5.61 5.85 16.31
N LYS A 4 4.38 5.46 16.67
CA LYS A 4 3.95 4.07 16.64
C LYS A 4 3.74 3.67 15.18
N ILE A 5 4.56 2.76 14.66
CA ILE A 5 4.49 2.33 13.26
C ILE A 5 3.57 1.10 13.15
N ILE A 6 2.61 1.18 12.23
CA ILE A 6 1.74 0.06 11.87
C ILE A 6 1.95 -0.29 10.40
N LEU A 7 2.38 -1.51 10.14
CA LEU A 7 2.44 -2.06 8.79
C LEU A 7 1.08 -2.64 8.40
N ALA A 8 0.40 -1.93 7.49
CA ALA A 8 -0.88 -2.31 6.91
C ALA A 8 -0.70 -3.26 5.71
N SER A 9 0.13 -4.29 5.87
CA SER A 9 0.41 -5.28 4.81
C SER A 9 0.65 -6.67 5.37
N ASN A 10 0.05 -7.67 4.73
CA ASN A 10 0.29 -9.07 5.09
C ASN A 10 1.47 -9.71 4.32
N SER A 11 2.14 -8.97 3.43
CA SER A 11 3.25 -9.47 2.62
C SER A 11 4.46 -9.82 3.50
N PRO A 12 4.96 -11.08 3.47
CA PRO A 12 6.18 -11.47 4.19
C PRO A 12 7.39 -10.60 3.80
N ARG A 13 7.54 -10.33 2.51
CA ARG A 13 8.63 -9.49 1.98
C ARG A 13 8.65 -8.08 2.58
N ARG A 14 7.47 -7.47 2.79
CA ARG A 14 7.37 -6.11 3.38
C ARG A 14 7.69 -6.13 4.87
N LYS A 15 7.30 -7.19 5.58
CA LYS A 15 7.66 -7.38 7.00
C LYS A 15 9.17 -7.54 7.15
N GLU A 16 9.80 -8.36 6.30
CA GLU A 16 11.25 -8.55 6.29
C GLU A 16 12.01 -7.25 6.02
N LEU A 17 11.57 -6.48 5.02
CA LEU A 17 12.18 -5.18 4.70
C LEU A 17 12.10 -4.19 5.87
N LEU A 18 10.94 -4.06 6.51
CA LEU A 18 10.75 -3.13 7.63
C LEU A 18 11.50 -3.61 8.89
N ALA A 19 11.52 -4.92 9.15
CA ALA A 19 12.29 -5.51 10.24
C ALA A 19 13.81 -5.32 10.05
N GLY A 20 14.30 -5.34 8.81
CA GLY A 20 15.69 -5.07 8.48
C GLY A 20 16.16 -3.65 8.81
N LEU A 21 15.23 -2.71 9.02
CA LEU A 21 15.56 -1.33 9.45
C LEU A 21 15.77 -1.21 10.97
N ASP A 22 15.54 -2.28 11.73
CA ASP A 22 15.63 -2.28 13.21
C ASP A 22 14.71 -1.24 13.88
N ILE A 23 13.54 -1.00 13.28
CA ILE A 23 12.51 -0.08 13.78
C ILE A 23 11.37 -0.92 14.38
N PRO A 24 10.87 -0.62 15.60
CA PRO A 24 9.72 -1.32 16.15
C PRO A 24 8.44 -0.98 15.38
N PHE A 25 7.69 -2.01 14.98
CA PHE A 25 6.40 -1.85 14.30
C PHE A 25 5.42 -2.97 14.66
N GLU A 26 4.13 -2.69 14.49
CA GLU A 26 3.06 -3.68 14.60
C GLU A 26 2.50 -4.01 13.22
N VAL A 27 2.01 -5.23 13.03
CA VAL A 27 1.29 -5.61 11.80
C VAL A 27 -0.21 -5.64 12.12
N LYS A 28 -0.99 -4.75 11.49
CA LYS A 28 -2.47 -4.79 11.54
C LYS A 28 -2.99 -4.83 10.12
N VAL A 29 -3.83 -5.84 9.82
CA VAL A 29 -4.38 -6.04 8.47
C VAL A 29 -5.90 -6.12 8.54
N ILE A 30 -6.59 -5.26 7.79
CA ILE A 30 -8.03 -5.35 7.55
C ILE A 30 -8.25 -6.27 6.34
N SER A 31 -9.04 -7.33 6.53
CA SER A 31 -9.44 -8.23 5.45
C SER A 31 -10.54 -7.64 4.58
N GLY A 32 -10.52 -7.92 3.28
CA GLY A 32 -11.62 -7.57 2.37
C GLY A 32 -11.55 -6.17 1.79
N ILE A 33 -10.39 -5.52 1.81
CA ILE A 33 -10.16 -4.27 1.07
C ILE A 33 -10.26 -4.56 -0.43
N ASP A 34 -11.08 -3.79 -1.14
CA ASP A 34 -11.21 -3.88 -2.59
C ASP A 34 -9.98 -3.27 -3.28
N GLU A 35 -9.17 -4.13 -3.89
CA GLU A 35 -7.97 -3.76 -4.64
C GLU A 35 -8.25 -3.56 -6.14
N SER A 36 -9.53 -3.51 -6.54
CA SER A 36 -9.88 -3.19 -7.92
C SER A 36 -9.44 -1.76 -8.28
N TYR A 37 -9.07 -1.57 -9.54
CA TYR A 37 -8.69 -0.28 -10.11
C TYR A 37 -9.34 -0.09 -11.49
N PRO A 38 -9.55 1.16 -11.94
CA PRO A 38 -10.11 1.43 -13.26
C PRO A 38 -9.22 0.82 -14.37
N ALA A 39 -9.85 0.23 -15.39
CA ALA A 39 -9.11 -0.43 -16.48
C ALA A 39 -8.39 0.56 -17.42
N ASP A 40 -8.80 1.82 -17.38
CA ASP A 40 -8.22 2.96 -18.10
C ASP A 40 -7.17 3.71 -17.28
N LEU A 41 -6.92 3.31 -16.03
CA LEU A 41 -5.88 3.90 -15.21
C LEU A 41 -4.50 3.53 -15.77
N ASP A 42 -3.62 4.52 -15.84
CA ASP A 42 -2.23 4.31 -16.24
C ASP A 42 -1.57 3.26 -15.34
N ALA A 43 -0.88 2.29 -15.95
CA ALA A 43 -0.24 1.18 -15.25
C ALA A 43 0.71 1.65 -14.13
N TYR A 44 1.41 2.77 -14.35
CA TYR A 44 2.33 3.35 -13.37
C TYR A 44 1.61 4.02 -12.19
N GLN A 45 0.33 4.36 -12.35
CA GLN A 45 -0.50 4.95 -11.29
C GLN A 45 -1.23 3.89 -10.45
N VAL A 46 -1.34 2.64 -10.93
CA VAL A 46 -2.11 1.58 -10.26
C VAL A 46 -1.60 1.30 -8.84
N ALA A 47 -0.28 1.17 -8.64
CA ALA A 47 0.26 0.91 -7.31
C ALA A 47 -0.09 2.03 -6.31
N GLU A 48 0.04 3.29 -6.72
CA GLU A 48 -0.34 4.44 -5.88
C GLU A 48 -1.84 4.46 -5.59
N PHE A 49 -2.67 4.18 -6.60
CA PHE A 49 -4.11 4.12 -6.45
C PHE A 49 -4.56 3.06 -5.43
N ILE A 50 -4.01 1.84 -5.51
CA ILE A 50 -4.33 0.78 -4.55
C ILE A 50 -3.82 1.13 -3.15
N CYS A 51 -2.63 1.73 -3.04
CA CYS A 51 -2.10 2.20 -1.75
C CYS A 51 -3.01 3.25 -1.09
N LYS A 52 -3.56 4.19 -1.88
CA LYS A 52 -4.52 5.20 -1.41
C LYS A 52 -5.83 4.57 -0.94
N LYS A 53 -6.42 3.67 -1.73
CA LYS A 53 -7.61 2.89 -1.34
C LYS A 53 -7.39 2.14 -0.03
N LYS A 54 -6.24 1.47 0.10
CA LYS A 54 -5.84 0.82 1.36
C LYS A 54 -5.80 1.84 2.48
N ALA A 55 -5.06 2.94 2.34
CA ALA A 55 -4.93 3.95 3.40
C ALA A 55 -6.29 4.51 3.86
N GLU A 56 -7.22 4.74 2.94
CA GLU A 56 -8.58 5.17 3.27
C GLU A 56 -9.32 4.14 4.13
N ALA A 57 -9.16 2.84 3.87
CA ALA A 57 -9.75 1.79 4.69
C ALA A 57 -9.20 1.75 6.13
N TYR A 58 -7.98 2.28 6.37
CA TYR A 58 -7.40 2.39 7.72
C TYR A 58 -7.71 3.72 8.40
N ARG A 59 -8.26 4.73 7.71
CA ARG A 59 -8.65 6.00 8.35
C ARG A 59 -9.58 5.83 9.56
N PRO A 60 -10.58 4.93 9.55
CA PRO A 60 -11.44 4.73 10.72
C PRO A 60 -10.70 4.22 11.97
N LEU A 61 -9.56 3.53 11.82
CA LEU A 61 -8.72 3.09 12.96
C LEU A 61 -8.02 4.26 13.65
N LEU A 62 -7.79 5.33 12.90
CA LEU A 62 -7.17 6.56 13.38
C LEU A 62 -8.21 7.52 13.99
N ASN A 63 -9.43 7.54 13.44
CA ASN A 63 -10.48 8.50 13.83
C ASN A 63 -11.35 8.08 15.04
N GLY A 64 -10.89 7.14 15.88
CA GLY A 64 -11.56 6.78 17.15
C GLY A 64 -12.98 6.20 17.05
N ASN A 65 -13.44 5.79 15.86
CA ASN A 65 -14.86 5.46 15.63
C ASN A 65 -15.19 3.96 15.60
N ASN A 66 -14.29 3.05 15.98
CA ASN A 66 -14.60 1.61 16.11
C ASN A 66 -13.74 0.92 17.17
N SER A 67 -14.37 0.00 17.91
CA SER A 67 -14.01 -0.54 19.23
C SER A 67 -12.76 -1.42 19.35
N VAL A 68 -11.70 -1.19 18.57
CA VAL A 68 -10.47 -2.00 18.60
C VAL A 68 -9.25 -1.09 18.68
N GLU A 69 -8.89 -0.70 19.91
CA GLU A 69 -7.74 0.14 20.27
C GLU A 69 -7.65 1.47 19.52
N GLU A 70 -8.05 2.55 20.21
CA GLU A 70 -7.84 3.92 19.75
C GLU A 70 -6.34 4.16 19.48
N LEU A 71 -6.01 4.64 18.28
CA LEU A 71 -4.67 5.04 17.89
C LEU A 71 -4.64 6.57 17.79
N ASP A 72 -3.67 7.20 18.45
CA ASP A 72 -3.48 8.64 18.35
C ASP A 72 -2.97 8.99 16.96
N GLU A 73 -3.77 9.73 16.18
CA GLU A 73 -3.42 10.22 14.84
C GLU A 73 -2.14 11.04 14.81
N SER A 74 -1.83 11.77 15.89
CA SER A 74 -0.64 12.62 15.98
C SER A 74 0.63 11.84 16.29
N GLU A 75 0.50 10.60 16.81
CA GLU A 75 1.62 9.75 17.23
C GLU A 75 1.69 8.42 16.46
N THR A 76 0.75 8.13 15.55
CA THR A 76 0.69 6.88 14.80
C THR A 76 1.01 7.07 13.32
N LEU A 77 1.89 6.23 12.79
CA LEU A 77 2.21 6.17 11.36
C LEU A 77 1.75 4.83 10.77
N ILE A 78 0.76 4.88 9.88
CA ILE A 78 0.29 3.70 9.14
C ILE A 78 1.01 3.62 7.79
N LEU A 79 1.68 2.50 7.54
CA LEU A 79 2.40 2.21 6.31
C LEU A 79 1.60 1.23 5.45
N THR A 80 0.99 1.72 4.37
CA THR A 80 0.44 0.89 3.28
C THR A 80 1.46 0.76 2.17
N ALA A 81 1.45 -0.35 1.44
CA ALA A 81 2.35 -0.54 0.31
C ALA A 81 1.79 -1.56 -0.68
N ASP A 82 2.05 -1.30 -1.95
CA ASP A 82 1.72 -2.18 -3.07
C ASP A 82 2.84 -2.20 -4.12
N THR A 83 2.79 -3.17 -5.03
CA THR A 83 3.79 -3.39 -6.07
C THR A 83 3.12 -3.94 -7.31
N VAL A 84 3.37 -3.31 -8.47
CA VAL A 84 2.98 -3.85 -9.78
C VAL A 84 4.24 -4.13 -10.60
N VAL A 85 4.16 -5.11 -11.50
CA VAL A 85 5.18 -5.34 -12.53
C VAL A 85 4.61 -4.83 -13.84
N ILE A 86 5.37 -3.97 -14.52
CA ILE A 86 4.92 -3.33 -15.77
C ILE A 86 5.86 -3.79 -16.89
N ALA A 87 5.28 -4.27 -17.99
CA ALA A 87 5.99 -4.56 -19.22
C ALA A 87 5.69 -3.50 -20.29
N PRO A 88 6.68 -3.08 -21.09
CA PRO A 88 6.44 -2.17 -22.22
C PRO A 88 5.55 -2.84 -23.28
N THR A 89 4.72 -2.04 -23.95
CA THR A 89 3.90 -2.54 -25.07
C THR A 89 4.72 -2.75 -26.34
N ALA A 90 4.30 -3.68 -27.20
CA ALA A 90 4.99 -3.97 -28.46
C ALA A 90 5.05 -2.71 -29.34
N GLY A 91 6.25 -2.14 -29.49
CA GLY A 91 6.50 -0.90 -30.23
C GLY A 91 7.26 0.15 -29.42
N GLU A 92 7.21 0.07 -28.10
CA GLU A 92 7.88 0.99 -27.19
C GLU A 92 9.10 0.28 -26.59
N GLN A 93 10.32 0.79 -26.87
CA GLN A 93 11.56 0.10 -26.50
C GLN A 93 11.94 0.28 -25.03
N ASN A 94 11.21 1.12 -24.29
CA ASN A 94 11.57 1.57 -22.96
C ASN A 94 10.36 2.12 -22.19
N ASP A 95 10.45 2.02 -20.87
CA ASP A 95 9.52 2.50 -19.85
C ASP A 95 9.25 4.02 -19.89
N LEU A 96 10.11 4.78 -20.57
CA LEU A 96 10.03 6.23 -20.72
C LEU A 96 8.87 6.72 -21.61
N GLU A 97 8.26 5.85 -22.43
CA GLU A 97 7.15 6.24 -23.32
C GLU A 97 5.78 6.21 -22.63
N GLY A 98 5.74 5.81 -21.35
CA GLY A 98 4.56 5.96 -20.50
C GLY A 98 3.42 5.00 -20.81
N LYS A 99 3.62 3.99 -21.68
CA LYS A 99 2.62 2.92 -21.85
C LYS A 99 3.22 1.57 -21.51
N GLY A 100 2.62 0.95 -20.51
CA GLY A 100 2.98 -0.39 -20.09
C GLY A 100 1.73 -1.16 -19.70
N VAL A 101 1.85 -2.48 -19.76
CA VAL A 101 0.80 -3.40 -19.31
C VAL A 101 1.24 -4.01 -18.00
N ILE A 102 0.32 -4.05 -17.04
CA ILE A 102 0.55 -4.74 -15.77
C ILE A 102 0.61 -6.24 -16.03
N LEU A 103 1.70 -6.86 -15.59
CA LEU A 103 1.86 -8.30 -15.61
C LEU A 103 1.27 -8.91 -14.33
N GLY A 104 0.21 -9.71 -14.49
CA GLY A 104 -0.44 -10.39 -13.38
C GLY A 104 -1.41 -9.50 -12.59
N LYS A 105 -1.78 -9.96 -11.40
CA LYS A 105 -2.54 -9.15 -10.44
C LYS A 105 -1.57 -8.42 -9.52
N PRO A 106 -1.88 -7.18 -9.10
CA PRO A 106 -1.18 -6.53 -7.99
C PRO A 106 -1.18 -7.41 -6.73
#